data_AF-A0A8G2CK40-F1
#
_entry.id   AF-A0A8G2CK40-F1
#
_cell.length_a   1.000
_cell.length_b   1.000
_cell.length_c   1.000
_cell.angle_alpha   90.00
_cell.angle_beta   90.00
_cell.angle_gamma   90.00
#
_symmetry.space_group_name_H-M   'P 1'
#
loop_
_entity.id
_entity.type
_entity.pdbx_description
1 polymer ?
#
loop_
_entity_poly.entity_id
_entity_poly.type
_entity_poly.pdbx_seq_one_letter_code
_entity_poly.pdbx_strand_id
1 'polypeptide(L)'
;MENPHDPVGWHGTTILCVRANGAVAMAGDGQVSLGNTVVKGNARKVRRIGNGAVLAGFAGATADAFTLLERLEAKLERFPNQLERACVELAKDWRTDRYLRRLEAMMAVADSVHSFTLTGNGDVLEPEDGIIAIGSGGNFALAAARALLTVEGLTAEDIARRAMKIAGDICIYTNHNLIVETL
;
A
#
# COMPACT_ATOMS: atom_id res chain seq x y z
N MET A 1 3.32 -24.09 0.85
CA MET A 1 2.13 -24.53 0.11
C MET A 1 1.98 -23.57 -1.05
N GLU A 2 2.03 -24.07 -2.29
CA GLU A 2 1.78 -23.24 -3.48
C GLU A 2 0.34 -22.73 -3.44
N ASN A 3 0.18 -21.43 -3.69
CA ASN A 3 -1.12 -20.80 -3.75
C ASN A 3 -1.80 -21.21 -5.08
N PRO A 4 -2.95 -21.91 -5.06
CA PRO A 4 -3.62 -22.36 -6.29
C PRO A 4 -4.10 -21.20 -7.19
N HIS A 5 -4.07 -19.96 -6.70
CA HIS A 5 -4.40 -18.75 -7.46
C HIS A 5 -3.18 -17.92 -7.90
N ASP A 6 -1.98 -18.27 -7.45
CA ASP A 6 -0.71 -17.72 -7.94
C ASP A 6 0.26 -18.86 -8.32
N PRO A 7 0.01 -19.54 -9.46
CA PRO A 7 0.83 -20.68 -9.90
C PRO A 7 2.25 -20.30 -10.33
N VAL A 8 2.60 -19.01 -10.33
CA VAL A 8 3.90 -18.49 -10.82
C VAL A 8 4.72 -17.82 -9.70
N GLY A 9 4.13 -17.56 -8.53
CA GLY A 9 4.81 -16.91 -7.40
C GLY A 9 5.13 -15.45 -7.70
N TRP A 10 4.12 -14.66 -8.05
CA TRP A 10 4.27 -13.22 -8.22
C TRP A 10 4.46 -12.52 -6.87
N HIS A 11 5.71 -12.20 -6.55
CA HIS A 11 6.03 -11.39 -5.38
C HIS A 11 5.99 -9.91 -5.74
N GLY A 12 5.02 -9.22 -5.13
CA GLY A 12 4.81 -7.79 -5.31
C GLY A 12 5.70 -6.93 -4.42
N THR A 13 5.88 -5.68 -4.83
CA THR A 13 6.49 -4.59 -4.06
C THR A 13 5.92 -4.50 -2.65
N THR A 14 6.76 -4.09 -1.71
CA THR A 14 6.42 -3.69 -0.36
C THR A 14 5.97 -2.24 -0.36
N ILE A 15 4.89 -1.95 0.35
CA ILE A 15 4.37 -0.61 0.54
C ILE A 15 4.14 -0.39 2.03
N LEU A 16 4.53 0.79 2.50
CA LEU A 16 4.40 1.22 3.88
C LEU A 16 3.79 2.63 3.91
N CYS A 17 2.66 2.77 4.61
CA CYS A 17 2.09 4.06 4.99
C CYS A 17 2.39 4.32 6.45
N VAL A 18 2.89 5.50 6.77
CA VAL A 18 3.18 5.95 8.13
C VAL A 18 2.47 7.28 8.36
N ARG A 19 1.65 7.33 9.41
CA ARG A 19 1.13 8.58 9.97
C ARG A 19 1.87 8.89 11.25
N ALA A 20 2.53 10.05 11.30
CA ALA A 20 3.25 10.49 12.48
C ALA A 20 3.24 12.02 12.56
N ASN A 21 3.02 12.57 13.75
CA ASN A 21 3.09 14.01 14.02
C ASN A 21 2.20 14.88 13.10
N GLY A 22 1.01 14.38 12.75
CA GLY A 22 0.07 15.07 11.86
C GLY A 22 0.43 15.05 10.37
N ALA A 23 1.52 14.37 9.98
CA ALA A 23 1.94 14.20 8.59
C ALA A 23 1.79 12.73 8.14
N VAL A 24 1.69 12.52 6.83
CA VAL A 24 1.60 11.18 6.25
C VAL A 24 2.70 10.98 5.23
N ALA A 25 3.35 9.83 5.29
CA ALA A 25 4.26 9.37 4.24
C ALA A 25 3.85 7.98 3.77
N MET A 26 3.78 7.78 2.45
CA MET A 26 3.61 6.47 1.84
C MET A 26 4.82 6.15 0.99
N ALA A 27 5.46 5.04 1.28
CA ALA A 27 6.66 4.58 0.62
C ALA A 27 6.41 3.23 -0.06
N GLY A 28 7.04 3.00 -1.21
CA GLY A 28 6.98 1.74 -1.92
C GLY A 28 8.30 1.44 -2.61
N ASP A 29 8.77 0.20 -2.51
CA ASP A 29 9.94 -0.24 -3.25
C ASP A 29 9.60 -0.55 -4.72
N GLY A 30 10.63 -0.84 -5.51
CA GLY A 30 10.48 -1.04 -6.95
C GLY A 30 10.55 -2.50 -7.39
N GLN A 31 10.79 -3.47 -6.51
CA GLN A 31 11.04 -4.84 -6.89
C GLN A 31 9.76 -5.60 -7.28
N VAL A 32 9.85 -6.27 -8.41
CA VAL A 32 8.84 -7.22 -8.90
C VAL A 32 9.57 -8.50 -9.23
N SER A 33 9.17 -9.59 -8.58
CA SER A 33 9.82 -10.90 -8.77
C SER A 33 8.82 -11.93 -9.27
N LEU A 34 9.29 -12.78 -10.19
CA LEU A 34 8.58 -13.94 -10.69
C LEU A 34 9.25 -15.19 -10.13
N GLY A 35 8.62 -15.81 -9.14
CA GLY A 35 9.27 -16.78 -8.28
C GLY A 35 10.55 -16.17 -7.68
N ASN A 36 11.69 -16.78 -7.97
CA ASN A 36 12.99 -16.34 -7.45
C ASN A 36 13.75 -15.38 -8.37
N THR A 37 13.14 -14.93 -9.47
CA THR A 37 13.81 -14.08 -10.47
C THR A 37 13.29 -12.65 -10.41
N VAL A 38 14.18 -11.66 -10.28
CA VAL A 38 13.82 -10.24 -10.35
C VAL A 38 13.53 -9.87 -11.81
N VAL A 39 12.29 -9.46 -12.10
CA VAL A 39 11.84 -9.05 -13.44
C VAL A 39 12.01 -7.54 -13.63
N LYS A 40 11.74 -6.77 -12.58
CA LYS A 40 11.82 -5.31 -12.61
C LYS A 40 12.22 -4.78 -11.23
N GLY A 41 13.12 -3.79 -11.19
CA GLY A 41 13.59 -3.18 -9.94
C GLY A 41 13.06 -1.77 -9.67
N ASN A 42 12.25 -1.20 -10.56
CA ASN A 42 11.79 0.20 -10.50
C ASN A 42 10.29 0.36 -10.76
N ALA A 43 9.48 -0.58 -10.28
CA ALA A 43 8.03 -0.39 -10.26
C ALA A 43 7.65 0.85 -9.43
N ARG A 44 6.59 1.54 -9.85
CA ARG A 44 6.03 2.69 -9.13
C ARG A 44 4.58 2.38 -8.79
N LYS A 45 4.34 1.94 -7.54
CA LYS A 45 3.01 1.53 -7.08
C LYS A 45 2.42 2.41 -5.98
N VAL A 46 3.12 3.47 -5.61
CA VAL A 46 2.60 4.57 -4.78
C VAL A 46 2.27 5.75 -5.69
N ARG A 47 1.10 6.36 -5.51
CA ARG A 47 0.61 7.47 -6.31
C ARG A 47 -0.20 8.44 -5.46
N ARG A 48 -0.26 9.68 -5.94
CA ARG A 48 -1.25 10.66 -5.49
C ARG A 48 -2.48 10.57 -6.37
N ILE A 49 -3.65 10.60 -5.75
CA ILE A 49 -4.97 10.60 -6.41
C ILE A 49 -5.86 11.68 -5.77
N GLY A 50 -7.08 11.86 -6.29
CA GLY A 50 -8.05 12.79 -5.71
C GLY A 50 -7.54 14.24 -5.68
N ASN A 51 -7.03 14.72 -6.81
CA ASN A 51 -6.37 16.03 -6.94
C ASN A 51 -5.15 16.23 -6.03
N GLY A 52 -4.47 15.15 -5.65
CA GLY A 52 -3.25 15.21 -4.85
C GLY A 52 -3.47 15.11 -3.34
N ALA A 53 -4.73 15.07 -2.89
CA ALA A 53 -5.09 15.04 -1.47
C ALA A 53 -5.02 13.64 -0.83
N VAL A 54 -4.90 12.59 -1.65
CA VAL A 54 -4.90 11.19 -1.19
C VAL A 54 -3.68 10.47 -1.72
N LEU A 55 -2.99 9.72 -0.85
CA LEU A 55 -1.96 8.75 -1.23
C LEU A 55 -2.61 7.38 -1.38
N ALA A 56 -2.27 6.67 -2.46
CA ALA A 56 -2.72 5.31 -2.69
C ALA A 56 -1.53 4.43 -3.10
N GLY A 57 -1.46 3.25 -2.49
CA GLY A 57 -0.43 2.26 -2.68
C GLY A 57 -1.05 0.89 -2.91
N PHE A 58 -0.52 0.11 -3.84
CA PHE A 58 -1.08 -1.20 -4.19
C PHE A 58 -0.04 -2.32 -4.25
N ALA A 59 -0.32 -3.43 -3.55
CA ALA A 59 0.47 -4.66 -3.62
C ALA A 59 -0.31 -5.74 -4.40
N GLY A 60 0.06 -5.90 -5.66
CA GLY A 60 -0.53 -6.88 -6.58
C GLY A 60 -0.13 -6.65 -8.04
N ALA A 61 -0.87 -7.21 -8.99
CA ALA A 61 -0.59 -7.02 -10.42
C ALA A 61 -0.91 -5.59 -10.88
N THR A 62 -0.12 -5.08 -11.84
CA THR A 62 -0.23 -3.68 -12.28
C THR A 62 -1.59 -3.34 -12.87
N ALA A 63 -2.21 -4.25 -13.64
CA ALA A 63 -3.51 -4.01 -14.27
C ALA A 63 -4.62 -3.81 -13.22
N ASP A 64 -4.65 -4.66 -12.22
CA ASP A 64 -5.59 -4.60 -11.10
C ASP A 64 -5.46 -3.28 -10.33
N ALA A 65 -4.21 -2.83 -10.13
CA ALA A 65 -3.91 -1.57 -9.48
C ALA A 65 -4.59 -0.39 -10.19
N PHE A 66 -4.44 -0.31 -11.53
CA PHE A 66 -5.03 0.76 -12.32
C PHE A 66 -6.56 0.73 -12.23
N THR A 67 -7.18 -0.43 -12.39
CA THR A 67 -8.64 -0.56 -12.29
C THR A 67 -9.19 -0.11 -10.93
N LEU A 68 -8.53 -0.50 -9.84
CA LEU A 68 -8.97 -0.12 -8.50
C LEU A 68 -8.75 1.35 -8.19
N LEU A 69 -7.66 1.94 -8.68
CA LEU A 69 -7.39 3.37 -8.54
C LEU A 69 -8.40 4.21 -9.31
N GLU A 70 -8.71 3.86 -10.57
CA GLU A 70 -9.74 4.56 -11.37
C GLU A 70 -11.11 4.50 -10.69
N ARG A 71 -11.49 3.35 -10.13
CA ARG A 71 -12.73 3.22 -9.36
C ARG A 71 -12.70 4.06 -8.09
N LEU A 72 -11.57 4.09 -7.38
CA LEU A 72 -11.43 4.91 -6.18
C LEU A 72 -11.54 6.41 -6.50
N GLU A 73 -10.89 6.87 -7.56
CA GLU A 73 -10.98 8.26 -8.03
C GLU A 73 -12.43 8.64 -8.33
N ALA A 74 -13.17 7.80 -9.05
CA ALA A 74 -14.60 8.05 -9.30
C ALA A 74 -15.43 8.13 -8.00
N LYS A 75 -15.09 7.36 -6.95
CA LYS A 75 -15.74 7.47 -5.64
C LYS A 75 -15.34 8.75 -4.90
N LEU A 76 -14.08 9.16 -4.97
CA LEU A 76 -13.59 10.41 -4.37
C LEU A 76 -14.24 11.64 -5.02
N GLU A 77 -14.44 11.63 -6.34
CA GLU A 77 -15.19 12.69 -7.05
C GLU A 77 -16.65 12.75 -6.61
N ARG A 78 -17.29 11.59 -6.42
CA ARG A 78 -18.68 11.48 -5.98
C ARG A 78 -18.86 11.85 -4.51
N PHE A 79 -17.86 11.60 -3.67
CA PHE A 79 -17.88 11.85 -2.23
C PHE A 79 -16.68 12.71 -1.80
N PRO A 80 -16.66 14.01 -2.14
CA PRO A 80 -15.54 14.89 -1.83
C PRO A 80 -15.26 14.93 -0.32
N ASN A 81 -13.98 14.86 0.03
CA ASN A 81 -13.47 14.90 1.41
C ASN A 81 -14.03 13.81 2.34
N GLN A 82 -14.54 12.71 1.79
CA GLN A 82 -15.07 11.57 2.56
C GLN A 82 -14.32 10.29 2.18
N LEU A 83 -13.03 10.22 2.53
CA LEU A 83 -12.17 9.08 2.19
C LEU A 83 -12.74 7.75 2.71
N GLU A 84 -13.19 7.71 3.96
CA GLU A 84 -13.78 6.51 4.56
C GLU A 84 -14.96 6.00 3.72
N ARG A 85 -15.88 6.90 3.35
CA ARG A 85 -17.04 6.56 2.52
C ARG A 85 -16.62 6.07 1.14
N ALA A 86 -15.65 6.74 0.50
CA ALA A 86 -15.14 6.32 -0.80
C ALA A 86 -14.52 4.91 -0.72
N CYS A 87 -13.75 4.62 0.33
CA CYS A 87 -13.15 3.31 0.57
C CYS A 87 -14.21 2.22 0.82
N VAL A 88 -15.24 2.50 1.64
CA VAL A 88 -16.34 1.56 1.90
C VAL A 88 -17.13 1.27 0.63
N GLU A 89 -17.42 2.27 -0.20
CA GLU A 89 -18.13 2.08 -1.46
C GLU A 89 -17.28 1.31 -2.49
N LEU A 90 -15.96 1.54 -2.53
CA LEU A 90 -15.05 0.73 -3.33
C LEU A 90 -15.01 -0.72 -2.84
N ALA A 91 -14.91 -0.96 -1.53
CA ALA A 91 -14.86 -2.30 -0.96
C ALA A 91 -16.13 -3.11 -1.26
N LYS A 92 -17.31 -2.47 -1.24
CA LYS A 92 -18.57 -3.09 -1.69
C LYS A 92 -18.53 -3.48 -3.16
N ASP A 93 -18.07 -2.58 -4.03
CA ASP A 93 -17.95 -2.86 -5.47
C ASP A 93 -16.94 -3.98 -5.73
N TRP A 94 -15.81 -3.96 -5.04
CA TRP A 94 -14.74 -4.96 -5.15
C TRP A 94 -15.25 -6.36 -4.79
N ARG A 95 -15.97 -6.49 -3.66
CA ARG A 95 -16.53 -7.76 -3.19
C ARG A 95 -17.62 -8.32 -4.11
N THR A 96 -18.41 -7.46 -4.72
CA THR A 96 -19.56 -7.86 -5.54
C THR A 96 -19.20 -8.16 -7.00
N ASP A 97 -18.16 -7.52 -7.52
CA ASP A 97 -17.67 -7.74 -8.87
C ASP A 97 -17.03 -9.13 -9.03
N ARG A 98 -17.52 -9.90 -10.02
CA ARG A 98 -17.10 -11.28 -10.27
C ARG A 98 -15.60 -11.40 -10.56
N TYR A 99 -15.01 -10.40 -11.21
CA TYR A 99 -13.60 -10.36 -11.57
C TYR A 99 -12.76 -9.84 -10.40
N LEU A 100 -13.15 -8.72 -9.79
CA LEU A 100 -12.32 -8.07 -8.77
C LEU A 100 -12.20 -8.90 -7.48
N ARG A 101 -13.24 -9.64 -7.07
CA ARG A 101 -13.18 -10.45 -5.84
C ARG A 101 -12.15 -11.60 -5.86
N ARG A 102 -11.61 -11.92 -7.04
CA ARG A 102 -10.56 -12.96 -7.20
C ARG A 102 -9.15 -12.37 -7.11
N LEU A 103 -9.04 -11.05 -7.02
CA LEU A 103 -7.77 -10.37 -6.88
C LEU A 103 -7.25 -10.60 -5.46
N GLU A 104 -6.03 -11.11 -5.36
CA GLU A 104 -5.33 -11.29 -4.07
C GLU A 104 -4.67 -10.01 -3.58
N ALA A 105 -4.99 -8.89 -4.22
CA ALA A 105 -4.30 -7.64 -3.99
C ALA A 105 -4.83 -6.90 -2.77
N MET A 106 -3.92 -6.15 -2.14
CA MET A 106 -4.24 -5.23 -1.07
C MET A 106 -3.92 -3.80 -1.50
N MET A 107 -4.71 -2.85 -1.02
CA MET A 107 -4.51 -1.43 -1.26
C MET A 107 -4.39 -0.68 0.07
N ALA A 108 -3.37 0.16 0.20
CA ALA A 108 -3.23 1.12 1.28
C ALA A 108 -3.62 2.50 0.75
N VAL A 109 -4.49 3.21 1.46
CA VAL A 109 -4.99 4.53 1.06
C VAL A 109 -4.95 5.46 2.25
N ALA A 110 -4.52 6.71 2.08
CA ALA A 110 -4.49 7.68 3.17
C ALA A 110 -4.71 9.11 2.68
N ASP A 111 -5.45 9.90 3.44
CA ASP A 111 -5.50 11.37 3.31
C ASP A 111 -4.81 12.02 4.52
N SER A 112 -4.97 13.32 4.72
CA SER A 112 -4.38 14.02 5.87
C SER A 112 -4.95 13.60 7.24
N VAL A 113 -6.07 12.89 7.28
CA VAL A 113 -6.81 12.53 8.51
C VAL A 113 -6.81 11.02 8.76
N HIS A 114 -7.18 10.22 7.76
CA HIS A 114 -7.45 8.80 7.86
C HIS A 114 -6.52 7.94 7.00
N SER A 115 -6.34 6.68 7.40
CA SER A 115 -5.52 5.70 6.67
C SER A 115 -6.23 4.34 6.66
N PHE A 116 -6.48 3.77 5.49
CA PHE A 116 -7.22 2.52 5.33
C PHE A 116 -6.44 1.48 4.53
N THR A 117 -6.57 0.23 4.94
CA THR A 117 -6.24 -0.95 4.14
C THR A 117 -7.52 -1.52 3.56
N LEU A 118 -7.53 -1.75 2.24
CA LEU A 118 -8.63 -2.39 1.52
C LEU A 118 -8.20 -3.75 0.97
N THR A 119 -9.10 -4.72 1.03
CA THR A 119 -8.88 -6.08 0.53
C THR A 119 -9.97 -6.51 -0.46
N GLY A 120 -9.68 -7.50 -1.31
CA GLY A 120 -10.67 -8.08 -2.22
C GLY A 120 -11.84 -8.79 -1.54
N ASN A 121 -11.76 -9.05 -0.23
CA ASN A 121 -12.85 -9.59 0.58
C ASN A 121 -13.88 -8.52 0.98
N GLY A 122 -13.59 -7.25 0.69
CA GLY A 122 -14.42 -6.11 1.06
C GLY A 122 -14.14 -5.58 2.46
N ASP A 123 -12.96 -5.85 3.03
CA ASP A 123 -12.55 -5.28 4.31
C ASP A 123 -12.04 -3.85 4.12
N VAL A 124 -12.35 -2.98 5.08
CA VAL A 124 -11.81 -1.62 5.20
C VAL A 124 -11.29 -1.47 6.62
N LEU A 125 -9.98 -1.38 6.78
CA LEU A 125 -9.32 -1.48 8.07
C LEU A 125 -8.45 -0.25 8.34
N GLU A 126 -8.73 0.47 9.42
CA GLU A 126 -7.90 1.58 9.91
C GLU A 126 -7.03 1.10 11.08
N PRO A 127 -5.69 1.25 11.02
CA PRO A 127 -4.81 0.82 12.09
C PRO A 127 -4.81 1.81 13.26
N GLU A 128 -4.80 1.30 14.50
CA GLU A 128 -4.76 2.13 15.72
C GLU A 128 -3.46 2.95 15.86
N ASP A 129 -2.35 2.44 15.33
CA ASP A 129 -1.02 3.07 15.39
C ASP A 129 -0.70 3.95 14.17
N GLY A 130 -1.63 4.07 13.22
CA GLY A 130 -1.44 4.87 12.00
C GLY A 130 -0.43 4.28 11.00
N ILE A 131 -0.01 3.01 11.14
CA ILE A 131 0.89 2.34 10.21
C ILE A 131 0.17 1.25 9.42
N ILE A 132 0.31 1.29 8.10
CA ILE A 132 -0.15 0.23 7.19
C ILE A 132 1.06 -0.31 6.44
N ALA A 133 1.21 -1.63 6.39
CA ALA A 133 2.18 -2.26 5.50
C ALA A 133 1.55 -3.40 4.72
N ILE A 134 1.83 -3.45 3.41
CA ILE A 134 1.33 -4.48 2.50
C ILE A 134 2.47 -4.97 1.58
N GLY A 135 2.28 -6.13 0.97
CA GLY A 135 3.26 -6.71 0.04
C GLY A 135 4.32 -7.58 0.71
N SER A 136 5.30 -8.03 -0.09
CA SER A 136 6.18 -9.16 0.28
C SER A 136 7.01 -8.92 1.55
N GLY A 137 7.52 -7.70 1.74
CA GLY A 137 8.28 -7.29 2.92
C GLY A 137 7.47 -6.51 3.96
N GLY A 138 6.13 -6.50 3.84
CA GLY A 138 5.25 -5.65 4.65
C GLY A 138 5.46 -5.83 6.16
N ASN A 139 5.57 -7.07 6.64
CA ASN A 139 5.75 -7.33 8.08
C ASN A 139 7.09 -6.80 8.62
N PHE A 140 8.16 -6.84 7.83
CA PHE A 140 9.46 -6.28 8.24
C PHE A 140 9.39 -4.76 8.31
N ALA A 141 8.78 -4.13 7.29
CA ALA A 141 8.56 -2.69 7.25
C ALA A 141 7.68 -2.23 8.42
N LEU A 142 6.58 -2.95 8.70
CA LEU A 142 5.67 -2.68 9.80
C LEU A 142 6.37 -2.72 11.16
N ALA A 143 7.11 -3.81 11.43
CA ALA A 143 7.83 -3.98 12.68
C ALA A 143 8.87 -2.86 12.89
N ALA A 144 9.62 -2.53 11.83
CA ALA A 144 10.60 -1.45 11.87
C ALA A 144 9.95 -0.07 12.08
N ALA A 145 8.85 0.23 11.37
CA ALA A 145 8.14 1.49 11.50
C ALA A 145 7.56 1.68 12.91
N ARG A 146 6.97 0.63 13.50
CA ARG A 146 6.46 0.64 14.87
C ARG A 146 7.55 0.93 15.90
N ALA A 147 8.72 0.32 15.74
CA ALA A 147 9.86 0.60 16.60
C ALA A 147 10.40 2.04 16.44
N LEU A 148 10.31 2.60 15.23
CA LEU A 148 10.78 3.96 14.93
C LEU A 148 9.79 5.04 15.35
N LEU A 149 8.49 4.75 15.50
CA LEU A 149 7.49 5.70 16.01
C LEU A 149 7.82 6.22 17.41
N THR A 150 8.50 5.42 18.23
CA THR A 150 8.86 5.81 19.60
C THR A 150 10.14 6.66 19.65
N VAL A 151 10.78 6.93 18.51
CA VAL A 151 12.01 7.72 18.43
C VAL A 151 11.67 9.18 18.16
N GLU A 152 12.03 10.04 19.11
CA GLU A 152 11.79 11.48 19.00
C GLU A 152 12.53 12.11 17.82
N GLY A 153 11.93 13.14 17.22
CA GLY A 153 12.52 13.93 16.15
C GLY A 153 12.45 13.31 14.75
N LEU A 154 11.84 12.12 14.60
CA LEU A 154 11.63 11.53 13.28
C LEU A 154 10.34 12.02 12.63
N THR A 155 10.43 12.43 11.37
CA THR A 155 9.26 12.71 10.53
C THR A 155 8.61 11.42 10.02
N ALA A 156 7.37 11.49 9.54
CA ALA A 156 6.72 10.34 8.89
C ALA A 156 7.54 9.79 7.72
N GLU A 157 8.18 10.68 6.93
CA GLU A 157 9.07 10.29 5.84
C GLU A 157 10.35 9.62 6.35
N ASP A 158 10.98 10.14 7.40
CA ASP A 158 12.17 9.51 8.00
C ASP A 158 11.88 8.08 8.46
N ILE A 159 10.75 7.88 9.13
CA ILE A 159 10.30 6.58 9.60
C ILE A 159 10.07 5.65 8.40
N ALA A 160 9.34 6.11 7.38
CA ALA A 160 9.04 5.32 6.20
C ALA A 160 10.32 4.89 5.45
N ARG A 161 11.27 5.81 5.24
CA ARG A 161 12.55 5.52 4.57
C ARG A 161 13.40 4.50 5.35
N ARG A 162 13.55 4.69 6.66
CA ARG A 162 14.35 3.80 7.50
C ARG A 162 13.74 2.41 7.62
N ALA A 163 12.42 2.34 7.81
CA ALA A 163 11.68 1.08 7.88
C ALA A 163 11.76 0.29 6.56
N MET A 164 11.58 0.97 5.42
CA MET A 164 11.69 0.33 4.11
C MET A 164 13.12 -0.11 3.80
N LYS A 165 14.13 0.63 4.24
CA LYS A 165 15.53 0.19 4.15
C LYS A 165 15.73 -1.13 4.92
N ILE A 166 15.24 -1.23 6.15
CA ILE A 166 15.33 -2.46 6.97
C ILE A 166 14.60 -3.61 6.26
N ALA A 167 13.42 -3.35 5.69
CA ALA A 167 12.69 -4.36 4.93
C ALA A 167 13.50 -4.86 3.72
N GLY A 168 14.15 -3.97 2.97
CA GLY A 168 15.01 -4.34 1.84
C GLY A 168 16.34 -5.02 2.22
N ASP A 169 16.80 -4.83 3.46
CA ASP A 169 17.99 -5.52 3.99
C ASP A 169 17.66 -6.98 4.43
N ILE A 170 16.37 -7.32 4.62
CA ILE A 170 15.92 -8.63 5.14
C ILE A 170 15.13 -9.43 4.11
N CYS A 171 14.18 -8.79 3.42
CA CYS A 171 13.27 -9.45 2.50
C CYS A 171 13.89 -9.55 1.10
N ILE A 172 14.09 -10.77 0.62
CA ILE A 172 14.62 -11.03 -0.74
C ILE A 172 13.73 -10.50 -1.88
N TYR A 173 12.49 -10.12 -1.58
CA TYR A 173 11.52 -9.58 -2.53
C TYR A 173 11.30 -8.07 -2.40
N THR A 174 12.13 -7.37 -1.62
CA THR A 174 12.08 -5.92 -1.42
C THR A 174 13.45 -5.33 -1.71
N ASN A 175 13.53 -4.29 -2.54
CA ASN A 175 14.80 -3.63 -2.83
C ASN A 175 14.90 -2.22 -2.21
N HIS A 176 16.06 -1.59 -2.40
CA HIS A 176 16.33 -0.24 -1.93
C HIS A 176 15.89 0.87 -2.90
N ASN A 177 15.27 0.53 -4.03
CA ASN A 177 14.77 1.52 -4.97
C ASN A 177 13.42 2.04 -4.50
N LEU A 178 13.47 3.11 -3.71
CA LEU A 178 12.33 3.60 -2.95
C LEU A 178 11.70 4.84 -3.58
N ILE A 179 10.37 4.84 -3.63
CA ILE A 179 9.56 6.04 -3.89
C ILE A 179 8.84 6.39 -2.61
N VAL A 180 8.76 7.68 -2.31
CA VAL A 180 8.05 8.20 -1.15
C VAL A 180 7.19 9.37 -1.61
N GLU A 181 5.93 9.36 -1.19
CA GLU A 181 4.99 10.47 -1.34
C GLU A 181 4.51 10.90 0.05
N THR A 182 4.26 12.19 0.23
CA THR A 182 3.90 12.79 1.53
C THR A 182 2.70 13.72 1.45
N LEU A 183 1.89 13.79 2.51
CA LEU A 183 0.81 14.78 2.69
C LEU A 183 1.11 15.66 3.89
#